data_AF-A0A445MUA8-F1
#
_entry.id   AF-A0A445MUA8-F1
#
_cell.length_a   1.000
_cell.length_b   1.000
_cell.length_c   1.000
_cell.angle_alpha   90.00
_cell.angle_beta   90.00
_cell.angle_gamma   90.00
#
_symmetry.space_group_name_H-M   'P 1'
#
loop_
_entity.id
_entity.type
_entity.pdbx_description
1 polymer ?
#
loop_
_entity_poly.entity_id
_entity_poly.type
_entity_poly.pdbx_seq_one_letter_code
_entity_poly.pdbx_strand_id
1 'polypeptide(L)'
;MFNNIIYFLIVILIFSINQPDKTSKDSLAFFITMSLLLWGSFVLYCRMGFAAIVRGFSSVNTGNISAQYHLLISRLSILAIAMFALDVYLLNLKYWLQLIPGASRLTSLQDVLAVLVFTFYLSTIWFFAYPVYKLMTRHDISRKAYLKSNLTLNLPILFPWLVLSLIYDLTAMISYKGAQDFFNTVEGNLIFFFGFVLLMMVYMPAMIQYWWGCRPLKASDKTRELKFFLDKNGFRYRALLSWPLFEGRMMTAGIMGIAPRHRYILITDSLFEILSVDELKAVVAHEMGHAKYLHLLFYLVFLAGFMVISLGLQDILPYFYYVFPSLTGLISGADTQSTNIYFLAMSIPMLITLVLYFRYVMGFFMRNFERQADLYSARLMGGPGLTVSSLEKIAFYSGKIRDVPSWHHFSIRQRVECLMKTLDDPGLLKRHNRFLGTAFIIYLMCATSLGIIFNSTAVKKSLVYSLTESAIKERLVNDPRNLELYKDLAMVCHELGKYGEAIDAYEKVIEIDPGNAVSLNNLAWILVTAPDKEIRDKVRSLSLAKRAVDIERSSVFLDTLAEAYYANGMQNEAVNTIKEAISVAKENQGYYEKQLKKFLSSDKGEGGLSCY
;
A
#
# COMPACT_ATOMS: atom_id res chain seq x y z
N MET A 1 12.95 -2.58 -13.05
CA MET A 1 12.74 -1.60 -11.96
C MET A 1 11.27 -1.53 -11.55
N PHE A 2 10.32 -1.18 -12.43
CA PHE A 2 8.90 -1.02 -12.06
C PHE A 2 8.24 -2.26 -11.42
N ASN A 3 8.55 -3.48 -11.88
CA ASN A 3 8.07 -4.69 -11.21
C ASN A 3 8.55 -4.79 -9.76
N ASN A 4 9.80 -4.40 -9.49
CA ASN A 4 10.36 -4.44 -8.15
C ASN A 4 9.68 -3.45 -7.22
N ILE A 5 9.18 -2.32 -7.73
CA ILE A 5 8.35 -1.39 -6.94
C ILE A 5 7.13 -2.14 -6.40
N ILE A 6 6.41 -2.88 -7.25
CA ILE A 6 5.25 -3.68 -6.84
C ILE A 6 5.67 -4.78 -5.85
N TYR A 7 6.80 -5.47 -6.11
CA TYR A 7 7.28 -6.53 -5.21
C TYR A 7 7.61 -6.01 -3.81
N PHE A 8 8.33 -4.89 -3.71
CA PHE A 8 8.65 -4.28 -2.42
C PHE A 8 7.40 -3.74 -1.72
N LEU A 9 6.45 -3.14 -2.45
CA LEU A 9 5.17 -2.70 -1.86
C LEU A 9 4.40 -3.87 -1.25
N ILE A 10 4.34 -5.02 -1.93
CA ILE A 10 3.69 -6.23 -1.41
C ILE A 10 4.40 -6.74 -0.15
N VAL A 11 5.73 -6.80 -0.16
CA VAL A 11 6.54 -7.28 0.98
C VAL A 11 6.38 -6.37 2.20
N ILE A 12 6.42 -5.06 2.00
CA ILE A 12 6.18 -4.07 3.06
C ILE A 12 4.77 -4.24 3.61
N LEU A 13 3.75 -4.42 2.76
CA LEU A 13 2.37 -4.62 3.19
C LEU A 13 2.20 -5.91 4.00
N ILE A 14 2.77 -7.03 3.53
CA ILE A 14 2.76 -8.33 4.23
C ILE A 14 3.33 -8.18 5.65
N PHE A 15 4.48 -7.51 5.78
CA PHE A 15 5.13 -7.32 7.06
C PHE A 15 4.41 -6.33 7.99
N SER A 16 3.81 -5.28 7.41
CA SER A 16 3.12 -4.23 8.15
C SER A 16 1.79 -4.72 8.74
N ILE A 17 1.05 -5.57 8.03
CA ILE A 17 -0.25 -6.11 8.48
C ILE A 17 -0.08 -7.16 9.58
N ASN A 18 1.02 -7.93 9.56
CA ASN A 18 1.25 -8.97 10.56
C ASN A 18 1.47 -8.37 11.96
N GLN A 19 0.80 -8.90 12.97
CA GLN A 19 1.07 -8.56 14.37
C GLN A 19 2.05 -9.57 15.00
N PRO A 20 3.04 -9.10 15.78
CA PRO A 20 4.02 -9.96 16.42
C PRO A 20 3.40 -10.76 17.58
N ASP A 21 3.75 -12.04 17.68
CA ASP A 21 3.42 -12.88 18.84
C ASP A 21 4.08 -12.33 20.11
N LYS A 22 3.41 -12.46 21.27
CA LYS A 22 4.03 -12.15 22.57
C LYS A 22 5.10 -13.18 22.97
N THR A 23 4.94 -14.43 22.54
CA THR A 23 5.87 -15.54 22.78
C THR A 23 5.78 -16.54 21.62
N SER A 24 6.91 -16.91 21.03
CA SER A 24 6.97 -18.00 20.05
C SER A 24 6.89 -19.37 20.75
N LYS A 25 6.04 -20.26 20.24
CA LYS A 25 6.02 -21.69 20.64
C LYS A 25 7.26 -22.43 20.15
N ASP A 26 7.85 -21.95 19.05
CA ASP A 26 9.00 -22.57 18.41
C ASP A 26 10.34 -22.05 18.96
N SER A 27 11.34 -22.93 18.99
CA SER A 27 12.71 -22.58 19.39
C SER A 27 13.44 -21.81 18.28
N LEU A 28 14.45 -21.02 18.67
CA LEU A 28 15.31 -20.31 17.71
C LEU A 28 16.01 -21.27 16.74
N ALA A 29 16.42 -22.44 17.23
CA ALA A 29 17.05 -23.46 16.40
C ALA A 29 16.08 -24.00 15.33
N PHE A 30 14.80 -24.19 15.68
CA PHE A 30 13.76 -24.56 14.72
C PHE A 30 13.57 -23.48 13.66
N PHE A 31 13.43 -22.22 14.06
CA PHE A 31 13.31 -21.09 13.14
C PHE A 31 14.47 -21.03 12.13
N ILE A 32 15.72 -21.09 12.61
CA ILE A 32 16.91 -21.04 11.76
C ILE A 32 16.93 -22.25 10.80
N THR A 33 16.64 -23.44 11.30
CA THR A 33 16.68 -24.67 10.49
C THR A 33 15.62 -24.63 9.40
N MET A 34 14.38 -24.27 9.72
CA MET A 34 13.30 -24.17 8.73
C MET A 34 13.55 -23.07 7.71
N SER A 35 14.07 -21.91 8.14
CA SER A 35 14.45 -20.82 7.23
C SER A 35 15.54 -21.26 6.25
N LEU A 36 16.56 -22.00 6.72
CA LEU A 36 17.62 -22.54 5.86
C LEU A 36 17.11 -23.61 4.89
N LEU A 37 16.19 -24.49 5.32
CA LEU A 37 15.56 -25.48 4.44
C LEU A 37 14.71 -24.81 3.37
N LEU A 38 13.89 -23.82 3.75
CA LEU A 38 13.08 -23.04 2.84
C LEU A 38 13.96 -22.35 1.79
N TRP A 39 15.00 -21.63 2.23
CA TRP A 39 15.96 -20.99 1.35
C TRP A 39 16.72 -22.00 0.47
N GLY A 40 17.16 -23.14 1.01
CA GLY A 40 17.86 -24.20 0.27
C GLY A 40 17.00 -24.78 -0.86
N SER A 41 15.70 -24.99 -0.60
CA SER A 41 14.74 -25.43 -1.62
C SER A 41 14.58 -24.38 -2.73
N PHE A 42 14.51 -23.10 -2.35
CA PHE A 42 14.42 -21.97 -3.28
C PHE A 42 15.68 -21.82 -4.14
N VAL A 43 16.87 -22.01 -3.55
CA VAL A 43 18.16 -22.04 -4.25
C VAL A 43 18.20 -23.13 -5.31
N LEU A 44 17.78 -24.35 -4.95
CA LEU A 44 17.73 -25.47 -5.89
C LEU A 44 16.80 -25.17 -7.07
N TYR A 45 15.62 -24.63 -6.79
CA TYR A 45 14.65 -24.26 -7.82
C TYR A 45 15.19 -23.17 -8.76
N CYS A 46 15.81 -22.11 -8.22
CA CYS A 46 16.46 -21.06 -9.00
C CYS A 46 17.56 -21.63 -9.91
N ARG A 47 18.44 -22.46 -9.35
CA ARG A 47 19.54 -23.10 -10.09
C ARG A 47 19.03 -23.96 -11.23
N MET A 48 18.01 -24.79 -10.97
CA MET A 48 17.42 -25.67 -11.99
C MET A 48 16.77 -24.87 -13.13
N GLY A 49 16.02 -23.81 -12.79
CA GLY A 49 15.34 -22.96 -13.78
C GLY A 49 16.32 -22.27 -14.73
N PHE A 50 17.36 -21.60 -14.20
CA PHE A 50 18.34 -20.92 -15.05
C PHE A 50 19.26 -21.90 -15.78
N ALA A 51 19.64 -23.03 -15.17
CA ALA A 51 20.42 -24.07 -15.85
C ALA A 51 19.65 -24.70 -17.03
N ALA A 52 18.33 -24.81 -16.95
CA ALA A 52 17.51 -25.27 -18.08
C ALA A 52 17.61 -24.31 -19.28
N ILE A 53 17.55 -22.99 -19.04
CA ILE A 53 17.71 -21.98 -20.10
C ILE A 53 19.12 -22.03 -20.71
N VAL A 54 20.17 -22.16 -19.88
CA VAL A 54 21.56 -22.28 -20.36
C VAL A 54 21.73 -23.52 -21.25
N ARG A 55 21.18 -24.67 -20.85
CA ARG A 55 21.25 -25.92 -21.64
C ARG A 55 20.49 -25.82 -22.97
N GLY A 56 19.38 -25.08 -23.00
CA GLY A 56 18.62 -24.83 -24.23
C GLY A 56 19.26 -23.83 -25.20
N PHE A 57 20.34 -23.13 -24.79
CA PHE A 57 21.00 -22.10 -25.59
C PHE A 57 21.64 -22.65 -26.88
N SER A 58 22.04 -23.93 -26.90
CA SER A 58 22.70 -24.54 -28.06
C SER A 58 21.76 -24.83 -29.25
N SER A 59 20.44 -24.72 -29.09
CA SER A 59 19.47 -25.22 -30.09
C SER A 59 18.44 -24.20 -30.63
N VAL A 60 18.36 -22.95 -30.15
CA VAL A 60 17.22 -22.04 -30.49
C VAL A 60 17.59 -20.56 -30.72
N ASN A 61 16.79 -19.92 -31.57
CA ASN A 61 16.72 -18.49 -31.92
C ASN A 61 16.76 -17.54 -30.68
N THR A 62 17.65 -16.55 -30.69
CA THR A 62 18.00 -15.67 -29.55
C THR A 62 16.83 -14.87 -28.96
N GLY A 63 15.81 -14.54 -29.74
CA GLY A 63 14.65 -13.76 -29.27
C GLY A 63 13.78 -14.50 -28.24
N ASN A 64 13.73 -15.83 -28.28
CA ASN A 64 12.93 -16.64 -27.33
C ASN A 64 13.57 -16.66 -25.93
N ILE A 65 14.91 -16.60 -25.86
CA ILE A 65 15.65 -16.70 -24.59
C ILE A 65 15.45 -15.46 -23.71
N SER A 66 15.43 -14.26 -24.31
CA SER A 66 15.19 -13.03 -23.54
C SER A 66 13.83 -13.01 -22.87
N ALA A 67 12.79 -13.46 -23.58
CA ALA A 67 11.45 -13.59 -23.03
C ALA A 67 11.43 -14.62 -21.89
N GLN A 68 12.03 -15.80 -22.09
CA GLN A 68 12.11 -16.84 -21.05
C GLN A 68 12.87 -16.37 -19.79
N TYR A 69 13.97 -15.64 -19.96
CA TYR A 69 14.75 -15.06 -18.87
C TYR A 69 13.90 -14.09 -18.03
N HIS A 70 13.23 -13.12 -18.68
CA HIS A 70 12.41 -12.14 -17.96
C HIS A 70 11.17 -12.78 -17.31
N LEU A 71 10.55 -13.76 -17.97
CA LEU A 71 9.45 -14.52 -17.41
C LEU A 71 9.88 -15.32 -16.18
N LEU A 72 11.02 -16.02 -16.24
CA LEU A 72 11.54 -16.80 -15.13
C LEU A 72 11.90 -15.90 -13.93
N ILE A 73 12.59 -14.78 -14.16
CA ILE A 73 12.87 -13.79 -13.10
C ILE A 73 11.57 -13.31 -12.45
N SER A 74 10.56 -12.98 -13.25
CA SER A 74 9.28 -12.50 -12.73
C SER A 74 8.58 -13.57 -11.89
N ARG A 75 8.53 -14.83 -12.36
CA ARG A 75 7.97 -15.97 -11.61
C ARG A 75 8.73 -16.24 -10.31
N LEU A 76 10.05 -16.25 -10.35
CA LEU A 76 10.88 -16.45 -9.17
C LEU A 76 10.77 -15.29 -8.18
N SER A 77 10.57 -14.05 -8.65
CA SER A 77 10.35 -12.90 -7.77
C SER A 77 8.98 -12.98 -7.07
N ILE A 78 7.94 -13.47 -7.77
CA ILE A 78 6.64 -13.76 -7.14
C ILE A 78 6.79 -14.91 -6.13
N LEU A 79 7.54 -15.96 -6.48
CA LEU A 79 7.83 -17.05 -5.53
C LEU A 79 8.62 -16.54 -4.31
N ALA A 80 9.56 -15.61 -4.48
CA ALA A 80 10.29 -14.99 -3.37
C ALA A 80 9.37 -14.23 -2.41
N ILE A 81 8.31 -13.58 -2.93
CA ILE A 81 7.27 -12.97 -2.09
C ILE A 81 6.54 -14.05 -1.28
N ALA A 82 6.22 -15.19 -1.90
CA ALA A 82 5.60 -16.30 -1.19
C ALA A 82 6.52 -16.91 -0.13
N MET A 83 7.82 -17.05 -0.41
CA MET A 83 8.81 -17.49 0.59
C MET A 83 8.87 -16.51 1.77
N PHE A 84 8.95 -15.21 1.49
CA PHE A 84 8.93 -14.18 2.52
C PHE A 84 7.63 -14.19 3.35
N ALA A 85 6.48 -14.42 2.71
CA ALA A 85 5.21 -14.56 3.42
C ALA A 85 5.21 -15.78 4.36
N LEU A 86 5.83 -16.91 3.96
CA LEU A 86 6.02 -18.06 4.82
C LEU A 86 6.93 -17.71 6.01
N ASP A 87 8.02 -16.99 5.78
CA ASP A 87 8.89 -16.54 6.88
C ASP A 87 8.09 -15.69 7.90
N VAL A 88 7.27 -14.76 7.42
CA VAL A 88 6.47 -13.87 8.26
C VAL A 88 5.38 -14.62 9.03
N TYR A 89 4.52 -15.38 8.34
CA TYR A 89 3.30 -15.95 8.94
C TYR A 89 3.49 -17.36 9.52
N LEU A 90 4.36 -18.18 8.93
CA LEU A 90 4.58 -19.56 9.37
C LEU A 90 5.75 -19.66 10.35
N LEU A 91 6.84 -18.93 10.11
CA LEU A 91 8.05 -18.98 10.93
C LEU A 91 8.14 -17.84 11.95
N ASN A 92 7.11 -17.00 12.06
CA ASN A 92 7.03 -15.89 13.00
C ASN A 92 8.23 -14.93 12.92
N LEU A 93 8.70 -14.60 11.71
CA LEU A 93 9.87 -13.74 11.49
C LEU A 93 9.82 -12.45 12.32
N LYS A 94 8.65 -11.80 12.42
CA LYS A 94 8.49 -10.53 13.15
C LYS A 94 8.85 -10.65 14.64
N TYR A 95 8.47 -11.76 15.28
CA TYR A 95 8.86 -12.05 16.67
C TYR A 95 10.39 -12.16 16.81
N TRP A 96 11.04 -12.93 15.94
CA TRP A 96 12.49 -13.11 15.99
C TRP A 96 13.26 -11.80 15.74
N LEU A 97 12.75 -10.94 14.87
CA LEU A 97 13.33 -9.63 14.63
C LEU A 97 13.25 -8.71 15.87
N GLN A 98 12.21 -8.83 16.69
CA GLN A 98 12.06 -8.01 17.91
C GLN A 98 13.03 -8.37 19.03
N LEU A 99 13.57 -9.59 19.03
CA LEU A 99 14.59 -10.01 19.97
C LEU A 99 15.96 -9.37 19.67
N ILE A 100 16.14 -8.77 18.50
CA ILE A 100 17.37 -8.04 18.15
C ILE A 100 17.45 -6.76 19.00
N PRO A 101 18.60 -6.48 19.65
CA PRO A 101 18.75 -5.29 20.50
C PRO A 101 18.33 -4.00 19.78
N GLY A 102 17.38 -3.28 20.38
CA GLY A 102 16.85 -2.01 19.84
C GLY A 102 15.67 -2.17 18.87
N ALA A 103 15.47 -3.34 18.27
CA ALA A 103 14.39 -3.57 17.30
C ALA A 103 13.00 -3.53 17.95
N SER A 104 12.87 -3.95 19.22
CA SER A 104 11.61 -3.84 19.97
C SER A 104 11.15 -2.39 20.21
N ARG A 105 12.06 -1.41 20.12
CA ARG A 105 11.76 0.02 20.34
C ARG A 105 11.63 0.82 19.05
N LEU A 106 12.20 0.34 17.95
CA LEU A 106 12.28 1.04 16.66
C LEU A 106 11.60 0.20 15.58
N THR A 107 10.42 0.62 15.14
CA THR A 107 9.70 -0.06 14.06
C THR A 107 10.47 0.01 12.74
N SER A 108 11.16 1.13 12.49
CA SER A 108 12.03 1.31 11.32
C SER A 108 13.15 0.29 11.25
N LEU A 109 13.71 -0.15 12.38
CA LEU A 109 14.74 -1.17 12.41
C LEU A 109 14.15 -2.55 12.03
N GLN A 110 12.96 -2.88 12.52
CA GLN A 110 12.26 -4.10 12.11
C GLN A 110 11.99 -4.12 10.60
N ASP A 111 11.52 -2.99 10.05
CA ASP A 111 11.24 -2.84 8.62
C ASP A 111 12.50 -3.03 7.76
N VAL A 112 13.63 -2.42 8.16
CA VAL A 112 14.91 -2.59 7.46
C VAL A 112 15.31 -4.07 7.43
N LEU A 113 15.23 -4.75 8.57
CA LEU A 113 15.63 -6.15 8.69
C LEU A 113 14.72 -7.05 7.85
N ALA A 114 13.41 -6.82 7.86
CA ALA A 114 12.45 -7.55 7.02
C ALA A 114 12.74 -7.37 5.53
N VAL A 115 12.99 -6.12 5.09
CA VAL A 115 13.35 -5.82 3.70
C VAL A 115 14.68 -6.45 3.30
N LEU A 116 15.63 -6.58 4.21
CA LEU A 116 16.90 -7.27 3.96
C LEU A 116 16.70 -8.77 3.70
N VAL A 117 15.79 -9.43 4.42
CA VAL A 117 15.41 -10.84 4.15
C VAL A 117 14.86 -10.99 2.74
N PHE A 118 13.93 -10.13 2.33
CA PHE A 118 13.40 -10.19 0.95
C PHE A 118 14.47 -9.86 -0.11
N THR A 119 15.33 -8.87 0.15
CA THR A 119 16.43 -8.50 -0.74
C THR A 119 17.45 -9.65 -0.88
N PHE A 120 17.61 -10.48 0.15
CA PHE A 120 18.42 -11.69 0.10
C PHE A 120 17.84 -12.74 -0.86
N TYR A 121 16.52 -12.96 -0.86
CA TYR A 121 15.87 -13.81 -1.87
C TYR A 121 16.08 -13.28 -3.29
N LEU A 122 15.88 -11.97 -3.53
CA LEU A 122 16.14 -11.37 -4.84
C LEU A 122 17.60 -11.53 -5.28
N SER A 123 18.54 -11.36 -4.34
CA SER A 123 19.96 -11.55 -4.60
C SER A 123 20.29 -12.99 -4.97
N THR A 124 19.60 -13.97 -4.38
CA THR A 124 19.70 -15.39 -4.75
C THR A 124 19.26 -15.61 -6.20
N ILE A 125 18.12 -15.04 -6.60
CA ILE A 125 17.64 -15.10 -8.01
C ILE A 125 18.70 -14.53 -8.94
N TRP A 126 19.19 -13.31 -8.65
CA TRP A 126 20.17 -12.63 -9.50
C TRP A 126 21.49 -13.39 -9.58
N PHE A 127 21.92 -14.04 -8.50
CA PHE A 127 23.13 -14.87 -8.50
C PHE A 127 23.06 -15.99 -9.54
N PHE A 128 21.92 -16.70 -9.60
CA PHE A 128 21.70 -17.79 -10.57
C PHE A 128 21.26 -17.29 -11.95
N ALA A 129 20.71 -16.08 -12.06
CA ALA A 129 20.35 -15.45 -13.34
C ALA A 129 21.56 -14.99 -14.16
N TYR A 130 22.69 -14.70 -13.50
CA TYR A 130 23.88 -14.13 -14.11
C TYR A 130 24.42 -14.90 -15.33
N PRO A 131 24.57 -16.25 -15.33
CA PRO A 131 25.06 -16.98 -16.50
C PRO A 131 24.19 -16.77 -17.74
N VAL A 132 22.86 -16.76 -17.58
CA VAL A 132 21.92 -16.49 -18.69
C VAL A 132 22.06 -15.04 -19.17
N TYR A 133 22.16 -14.09 -18.24
CA TYR A 133 22.38 -12.69 -18.58
C TYR A 133 23.66 -12.49 -19.41
N LYS A 134 24.76 -13.15 -19.01
CA LYS A 134 26.04 -13.09 -19.73
C LYS A 134 25.92 -13.65 -21.16
N LEU A 135 25.21 -14.77 -21.34
CA LEU A 135 24.96 -15.36 -22.66
C LEU A 135 24.10 -14.47 -23.57
N MET A 136 23.03 -13.89 -23.01
CA MET A 136 22.11 -13.02 -23.76
C MET A 136 22.78 -11.75 -24.23
N THR A 137 23.55 -11.11 -23.36
CA THR A 137 24.14 -9.81 -23.64
C THR A 137 25.47 -9.94 -24.37
N ARG A 138 26.17 -11.08 -24.33
CA ARG A 138 27.52 -11.26 -24.91
C ARG A 138 28.58 -10.29 -24.36
N HIS A 139 28.37 -9.78 -23.16
CA HIS A 139 29.19 -8.74 -22.53
C HIS A 139 29.87 -9.27 -21.26
N ASP A 140 31.15 -8.93 -21.06
CA ASP A 140 31.92 -9.27 -19.85
C ASP A 140 31.69 -8.27 -18.72
N ILE A 141 30.57 -8.40 -18.01
CA ILE A 141 30.43 -7.83 -16.65
C ILE A 141 30.72 -8.91 -15.62
N SER A 142 31.32 -8.56 -14.49
CA SER A 142 31.52 -9.53 -13.39
C SER A 142 30.20 -9.82 -12.67
N ARG A 143 30.07 -11.01 -12.06
CA ARG A 143 28.89 -11.36 -11.25
C ARG A 143 28.68 -10.39 -10.09
N LYS A 144 29.76 -9.94 -9.45
CA LYS A 144 29.72 -8.95 -8.36
C LYS A 144 29.17 -7.61 -8.84
N ALA A 145 29.61 -7.13 -10.00
CA ALA A 145 29.11 -5.89 -10.60
C ALA A 145 27.63 -6.00 -10.99
N TYR A 146 27.21 -7.15 -11.53
CA TYR A 146 25.81 -7.43 -11.85
C TYR A 146 24.90 -7.40 -10.60
N LEU A 147 25.30 -8.06 -9.52
CA LEU A 147 24.56 -8.05 -8.26
C LEU A 147 24.50 -6.65 -7.65
N LYS A 148 25.65 -5.95 -7.59
CA LYS A 148 25.72 -4.57 -7.11
C LYS A 148 24.81 -3.65 -7.92
N SER A 149 24.77 -3.79 -9.24
CA SER A 149 23.90 -2.99 -10.11
C SER A 149 22.42 -3.23 -9.80
N ASN A 150 22.00 -4.48 -9.59
CA ASN A 150 20.62 -4.77 -9.19
C ASN A 150 20.27 -4.20 -7.82
N LEU A 151 21.15 -4.34 -6.81
CA LEU A 151 20.93 -3.77 -5.47
C LEU A 151 20.82 -2.25 -5.53
N THR A 152 21.77 -1.61 -6.21
CA THR A 152 21.85 -0.15 -6.34
C THR A 152 20.63 0.42 -7.10
N LEU A 153 20.13 -0.29 -8.10
CA LEU A 153 18.93 0.09 -8.85
C LEU A 153 17.67 0.11 -7.97
N ASN A 154 17.58 -0.77 -6.97
CA ASN A 154 16.42 -0.90 -6.11
C ASN A 154 16.48 -0.04 -4.84
N LEU A 155 17.68 0.42 -4.42
CA LEU A 155 17.86 1.24 -3.23
C LEU A 155 16.92 2.47 -3.15
N PRO A 156 16.69 3.23 -4.24
CA PRO A 156 15.74 4.34 -4.20
C PRO A 156 14.31 3.95 -3.83
N ILE A 157 13.86 2.74 -4.17
CA ILE A 157 12.49 2.29 -3.91
C ILE A 157 12.21 2.22 -2.41
N LEU A 158 13.21 1.80 -1.64
CA LEU A 158 13.10 1.55 -0.20
C LEU A 158 13.24 2.82 0.63
N PHE A 159 13.98 3.80 0.13
CA PHE A 159 14.38 4.97 0.91
C PHE A 159 13.19 5.79 1.46
N PRO A 160 12.14 6.13 0.69
CA PRO A 160 11.01 6.90 1.20
C PRO A 160 10.30 6.20 2.37
N TRP A 161 10.12 4.88 2.27
CA TRP A 161 9.50 4.09 3.33
C TRP A 161 10.33 4.10 4.61
N LEU A 162 11.64 3.90 4.50
CA LEU A 162 12.56 3.90 5.65
C LEU A 162 12.61 5.25 6.36
N VAL A 163 12.67 6.35 5.61
CA VAL A 163 12.65 7.70 6.19
C VAL A 163 11.31 7.97 6.87
N LEU A 164 10.20 7.57 6.24
CA LEU A 164 8.87 7.74 6.81
C LEU A 164 8.72 6.97 8.13
N SER A 165 9.11 5.70 8.14
CA SER A 165 9.10 4.83 9.33
C SER A 165 9.98 5.39 10.45
N LEU A 166 11.17 5.91 10.13
CA LEU A 166 12.04 6.58 11.09
C LEU A 166 11.41 7.87 11.65
N ILE A 167 10.73 8.68 10.83
CA ILE A 167 10.05 9.87 11.32
C ILE A 167 8.95 9.48 12.31
N TYR A 168 8.16 8.44 12.00
CA TYR A 168 7.15 7.94 12.94
C TYR A 168 7.77 7.50 14.27
N ASP A 169 8.84 6.70 14.25
CA ASP A 169 9.57 6.32 15.47
C ASP A 169 10.03 7.54 16.29
N LEU A 170 10.61 8.55 15.62
CA LEU A 170 11.08 9.77 16.28
C LEU A 170 9.92 10.59 16.86
N THR A 171 8.80 10.72 16.15
CA THR A 171 7.62 11.42 16.66
C THR A 171 7.00 10.72 17.85
N ALA A 172 7.01 9.39 17.89
CA ALA A 172 6.54 8.61 19.04
C ALA A 172 7.43 8.81 20.28
N MET A 173 8.73 9.06 20.09
CA MET A 173 9.66 9.37 21.19
C MET A 173 9.53 10.80 21.71
N ILE A 174 9.06 11.73 20.88
CA ILE A 174 8.90 13.14 21.26
C ILE A 174 7.55 13.34 21.95
N SER A 175 7.59 13.75 23.23
CA SER A 175 6.39 13.95 24.07
C SER A 175 5.64 15.28 23.80
N TYR A 176 5.64 15.75 22.55
CA TYR A 176 4.93 16.98 22.19
C TYR A 176 3.48 16.68 21.80
N LYS A 177 2.56 16.95 22.72
CA LYS A 177 1.13 16.63 22.61
C LYS A 177 0.50 17.14 21.30
N GLY A 178 0.85 18.35 20.85
CA GLY A 178 0.29 18.91 19.61
C GLY A 178 0.69 18.19 18.33
N ALA A 179 1.88 17.58 18.26
CA ALA A 179 2.27 16.76 17.11
C ALA A 179 1.55 15.41 17.16
N GLN A 180 1.45 14.80 18.34
CA GLN A 180 0.73 13.55 18.53
C GLN A 180 -0.75 13.71 18.16
N ASP A 181 -1.40 14.78 18.60
CA ASP A 181 -2.80 15.07 18.26
C ASP A 181 -3.00 15.17 16.73
N PHE A 182 -2.07 15.81 16.02
CA PHE A 182 -2.10 15.88 14.55
C PHE A 182 -1.93 14.49 13.90
N PHE A 183 -0.91 13.73 14.30
CA PHE A 183 -0.62 12.40 13.74
C PHE A 183 -1.66 11.33 14.13
N ASN A 184 -2.49 11.58 15.15
CA ASN A 184 -3.58 10.69 15.52
C ASN A 184 -4.84 10.86 14.65
N THR A 185 -4.91 11.94 13.86
CA THR A 185 -6.02 12.14 12.90
C THR A 185 -5.72 11.51 11.54
N VAL A 186 -6.76 11.09 10.82
CA VAL A 186 -6.63 10.57 9.44
C VAL A 186 -6.16 11.70 8.52
N GLU A 187 -6.72 12.89 8.67
CA GLU A 187 -6.37 14.08 7.88
C GLU A 187 -4.91 14.47 8.09
N GLY A 188 -4.44 14.48 9.34
CA GLY A 188 -3.06 14.82 9.65
C GLY A 188 -2.06 13.84 9.05
N ASN A 189 -2.34 12.53 9.14
CA ASN A 189 -1.54 11.50 8.47
C ASN A 189 -1.49 11.69 6.96
N LEU A 190 -2.62 11.97 6.31
CA LEU A 190 -2.67 12.19 4.87
C LEU A 190 -1.89 13.45 4.46
N ILE A 191 -2.10 14.57 5.15
CA ILE A 191 -1.39 15.83 4.88
C ILE A 191 0.12 15.63 5.02
N PHE A 192 0.56 14.98 6.10
CA PHE A 192 1.96 14.68 6.31
C PHE A 192 2.51 13.76 5.22
N PHE A 193 1.82 12.67 4.91
CA PHE A 193 2.26 11.71 3.90
C PHE A 193 2.44 12.38 2.54
N PHE A 194 1.43 13.11 2.04
CA PHE A 194 1.55 13.77 0.73
C PHE A 194 2.57 14.89 0.74
N GLY A 195 2.68 15.65 1.84
CA GLY A 195 3.74 16.65 2.02
C GLY A 195 5.13 16.02 1.95
N PHE A 196 5.31 14.88 2.60
CA PHE A 196 6.55 14.10 2.58
C PHE A 196 6.86 13.56 1.17
N VAL A 197 5.91 12.96 0.47
CA VAL A 197 6.17 12.45 -0.89
C VAL A 197 6.48 13.61 -1.85
N LEU A 198 5.79 14.75 -1.73
CA LEU A 198 6.09 15.93 -2.54
C LEU A 198 7.51 16.45 -2.28
N LEU A 199 7.93 16.52 -1.01
CA LEU A 199 9.30 16.85 -0.62
C LEU A 199 10.30 15.89 -1.26
N MET A 200 10.03 14.57 -1.18
CA MET A 200 10.86 13.55 -1.81
C MET A 200 10.94 13.74 -3.33
N MET A 201 9.84 14.02 -4.03
CA MET A 201 9.87 14.24 -5.48
C MET A 201 10.74 15.44 -5.92
N VAL A 202 10.96 16.41 -5.03
CA VAL A 202 11.86 17.54 -5.28
C VAL A 202 13.32 17.17 -5.04
N TYR A 203 13.64 16.54 -3.90
CA TYR A 203 15.03 16.36 -3.46
C TYR A 203 15.62 14.98 -3.79
N MET A 204 14.81 13.94 -3.84
CA MET A 204 15.23 12.56 -4.12
C MET A 204 15.95 12.40 -5.47
N PRO A 205 15.61 13.10 -6.58
CA PRO A 205 16.39 13.03 -7.81
C PRO A 205 17.89 13.33 -7.61
N ALA A 206 18.21 14.28 -6.71
CA ALA A 206 19.60 14.63 -6.39
C ALA A 206 20.33 13.53 -5.61
N MET A 207 19.61 12.75 -4.80
CA MET A 207 20.14 11.59 -4.08
C MET A 207 20.26 10.37 -4.99
N ILE A 208 19.26 10.14 -5.85
CA ILE A 208 19.24 9.02 -6.80
C ILE A 208 20.44 9.11 -7.74
N GLN A 209 20.73 10.29 -8.31
CA GLN A 209 21.91 10.44 -9.17
C GLN A 209 23.21 10.04 -8.45
N TYR A 210 23.32 10.28 -7.14
CA TYR A 210 24.50 9.96 -6.35
C TYR A 210 24.57 8.46 -6.08
N TRP A 211 23.47 7.84 -5.63
CA TRP A 211 23.40 6.40 -5.37
C TRP A 211 23.64 5.57 -6.63
N TRP A 212 23.08 5.99 -7.76
CA TRP A 212 23.31 5.35 -9.06
C TRP A 212 24.68 5.66 -9.66
N GLY A 213 25.48 6.53 -9.03
CA GLY A 213 26.81 6.90 -9.51
C GLY A 213 26.78 7.63 -10.85
N CYS A 214 25.69 8.34 -11.15
CA CYS A 214 25.55 9.12 -12.37
C CYS A 214 26.63 10.21 -12.44
N ARG A 215 27.20 10.41 -13.62
CA ARG A 215 28.25 11.41 -13.87
C ARG A 215 27.84 12.33 -15.00
N PRO A 216 28.38 13.55 -15.12
CA PRO A 216 28.17 14.37 -16.30
C PRO A 216 28.50 13.60 -17.59
N LEU A 217 27.68 13.77 -18.63
CA LEU A 217 27.88 13.11 -19.92
C LEU A 217 29.26 13.50 -20.50
N LYS A 218 29.95 12.53 -21.14
CA LYS A 218 31.27 12.74 -21.75
C LYS A 218 31.24 13.96 -22.68
N ALA A 219 32.23 14.84 -22.59
CA ALA A 219 32.35 15.98 -23.49
C ALA A 219 32.59 15.48 -24.92
N SER A 220 31.64 15.75 -25.82
CA SER A 220 31.70 15.39 -27.24
C SER A 220 30.81 16.32 -28.05
N ASP A 221 30.94 16.30 -29.37
CA ASP A 221 30.07 17.05 -30.26
C ASP A 221 28.60 16.61 -30.12
N LYS A 222 28.33 15.31 -29.92
CA LYS A 222 26.98 14.83 -29.60
C LYS A 222 26.42 15.51 -28.36
N THR A 223 27.21 15.61 -27.28
CA THR A 223 26.79 16.27 -26.03
C THR A 223 26.51 17.76 -26.23
N ARG A 224 27.33 18.44 -27.04
CA ARG A 224 27.15 19.86 -27.37
C ARG A 224 25.85 20.10 -28.15
N GLU A 225 25.60 19.26 -29.16
CA GLU A 225 24.39 19.29 -29.97
C GLU A 225 23.12 19.03 -29.17
N LEU A 226 23.16 18.10 -28.20
CA LEU A 226 22.03 17.83 -27.31
C LEU A 226 21.73 19.02 -26.39
N LYS A 227 22.77 19.65 -25.82
CA LYS A 227 22.61 20.88 -25.02
C LYS A 227 22.00 22.00 -25.85
N PHE A 228 22.54 22.24 -27.04
CA PHE A 228 22.01 23.25 -27.97
C PHE A 228 20.54 22.96 -28.34
N PHE A 229 20.19 21.70 -28.60
CA PHE A 229 18.81 21.31 -28.88
C PHE A 229 17.87 21.59 -27.70
N LEU A 230 18.30 21.28 -26.47
CA LEU A 230 17.53 21.57 -25.26
C LEU A 230 17.33 23.07 -25.05
N ASP A 231 18.40 23.85 -25.21
CA ASP A 231 18.40 25.32 -25.06
C ASP A 231 17.52 25.99 -26.13
N LYS A 232 17.64 25.57 -27.39
CA LYS A 232 16.81 26.06 -28.52
C LYS A 232 15.31 25.85 -28.26
N ASN A 233 14.95 24.77 -27.58
CA ASN A 233 13.56 24.46 -27.22
C ASN A 233 13.14 25.01 -25.85
N GLY A 234 13.97 25.85 -25.22
CA GLY A 234 13.68 26.50 -23.93
C GLY A 234 13.53 25.51 -22.77
N PHE A 235 14.09 24.30 -22.89
CA PHE A 235 13.92 23.27 -21.87
C PHE A 235 14.85 23.52 -20.69
N ARG A 236 14.28 23.76 -19.51
CA ARG A 236 15.06 23.97 -18.28
C ARG A 236 15.33 22.64 -17.57
N TYR A 237 16.60 22.38 -17.30
CA TYR A 237 17.09 21.19 -16.58
C TYR A 237 18.34 21.54 -15.78
N ARG A 238 18.72 20.69 -14.83
CA ARG A 238 19.94 20.85 -14.01
C ARG A 238 21.16 20.27 -14.67
N ALA A 239 21.09 19.01 -15.13
CA ALA A 239 22.23 18.35 -15.75
C ALA A 239 21.81 17.22 -16.69
N LEU A 240 22.67 16.98 -17.69
CA LEU A 240 22.64 15.83 -18.58
C LEU A 240 23.71 14.83 -18.10
N LEU A 241 23.28 13.65 -17.69
CA LEU A 241 24.11 12.69 -16.98
C LEU A 241 24.20 11.35 -17.72
N SER A 242 25.39 10.75 -17.67
CA SER A 242 25.59 9.33 -17.94
C SER A 242 24.99 8.49 -16.82
N TRP A 243 24.25 7.45 -17.20
CA TRP A 243 23.66 6.48 -16.29
C TRP A 243 24.43 5.14 -16.40
N PRO A 244 25.29 4.79 -15.42
CA PRO A 244 26.18 3.63 -15.50
C PRO A 244 25.44 2.32 -15.16
N LEU A 245 24.20 2.18 -15.59
CA LEU A 245 23.35 1.06 -15.25
C LEU A 245 23.83 -0.22 -15.95
N PHE A 246 24.14 -1.25 -15.15
CA PHE A 246 24.88 -2.44 -15.60
C PHE A 246 26.18 -2.06 -16.35
N GLU A 247 26.99 -1.18 -15.75
CA GLU A 247 28.21 -0.60 -16.35
C GLU A 247 27.92 0.19 -17.64
N GLY A 248 26.75 0.82 -17.72
CA GLY A 248 26.33 1.63 -18.88
C GLY A 248 25.78 0.81 -20.04
N ARG A 249 25.64 -0.52 -19.88
CA ARG A 249 25.35 -1.47 -20.97
C ARG A 249 23.87 -1.67 -21.27
N MET A 250 22.97 -1.31 -20.34
CA MET A 250 21.54 -1.27 -20.67
C MET A 250 21.27 -0.09 -21.59
N MET A 251 20.38 -0.23 -22.58
CA MET A 251 19.95 0.89 -23.41
C MET A 251 18.68 1.51 -22.87
N THR A 252 18.82 2.65 -22.20
CA THR A 252 17.69 3.39 -21.66
C THR A 252 18.06 4.85 -21.49
N ALA A 253 17.06 5.71 -21.58
CA ALA A 253 17.11 7.08 -21.13
C ALA A 253 15.98 7.28 -20.11
N GLY A 254 16.08 8.34 -19.32
CA GLY A 254 15.01 8.69 -18.41
C GLY A 254 15.15 10.11 -17.89
N ILE A 255 14.03 10.67 -17.48
CA ILE A 255 13.97 11.97 -16.81
C ILE A 255 13.55 11.81 -15.35
N MET A 256 14.24 12.53 -14.48
CA MET A 256 13.91 12.62 -13.06
C MET A 256 13.70 14.06 -12.64
N GLY A 257 12.80 14.28 -11.68
CA GLY A 257 12.59 15.57 -11.02
C GLY A 257 11.54 16.46 -11.67
N ILE A 258 10.61 16.92 -10.83
CA ILE A 258 9.50 17.81 -11.24
C ILE A 258 9.97 19.25 -11.41
N ALA A 259 10.84 19.73 -10.51
CA ALA A 259 11.34 21.10 -10.49
C ALA A 259 12.55 21.25 -11.42
N PRO A 260 12.63 22.29 -12.28
CA PRO A 260 13.76 22.48 -13.19
C PRO A 260 15.15 22.45 -12.52
N ARG A 261 15.26 23.01 -11.30
CA ARG A 261 16.49 23.00 -10.47
C ARG A 261 16.89 21.61 -9.96
N HIS A 262 16.01 20.63 -10.01
CA HIS A 262 16.27 19.25 -9.58
C HIS A 262 15.95 18.25 -10.70
N ARG A 263 15.92 18.73 -11.94
CA ARG A 263 15.57 17.93 -13.11
C ARG A 263 16.81 17.41 -13.81
N TYR A 264 16.92 16.09 -13.94
CA TYR A 264 18.06 15.41 -14.53
C TYR A 264 17.61 14.57 -15.72
N ILE A 265 18.33 14.68 -16.83
CA ILE A 265 18.17 13.78 -17.98
C ILE A 265 19.29 12.76 -17.91
N LEU A 266 18.92 11.48 -17.84
CA LEU A 266 19.81 10.35 -17.75
C LEU A 266 19.88 9.66 -19.11
N ILE A 267 21.08 9.36 -19.59
CA ILE A 267 21.31 8.60 -20.82
C ILE A 267 22.36 7.54 -20.50
N THR A 268 22.11 6.26 -20.82
CA THR A 268 23.13 5.23 -20.65
C THR A 268 24.21 5.32 -21.73
N ASP A 269 25.43 4.88 -21.39
CA ASP A 269 26.57 4.98 -22.29
C ASP A 269 26.35 4.21 -23.61
N SER A 270 25.79 3.00 -23.56
CA SER A 270 25.49 2.23 -24.78
C SER A 270 24.45 2.90 -25.67
N LEU A 271 23.43 3.54 -25.10
CA LEU A 271 22.44 4.27 -25.90
C LEU A 271 23.08 5.48 -26.59
N PHE A 272 23.94 6.19 -25.86
CA PHE A 272 24.68 7.35 -26.36
C PHE A 272 25.64 7.00 -27.50
N GLU A 273 26.26 5.82 -27.45
CA GLU A 273 27.19 5.34 -28.47
C GLU A 273 26.46 4.89 -29.74
N ILE A 274 25.39 4.09 -29.62
CA ILE A 274 24.69 3.45 -30.75
C ILE A 274 23.85 4.44 -31.57
N LEU A 275 23.21 5.42 -30.93
CA LEU A 275 22.30 6.33 -31.62
C LEU A 275 23.05 7.50 -32.28
N SER A 276 22.56 7.94 -33.44
CA SER A 276 23.04 9.18 -34.06
C SER A 276 22.66 10.40 -33.21
N VAL A 277 23.25 11.57 -33.51
CA VAL A 277 22.90 12.81 -32.80
C VAL A 277 21.41 13.12 -32.93
N ASP A 278 20.83 12.96 -34.12
CA ASP A 278 19.43 13.30 -34.37
C ASP A 278 18.47 12.26 -33.77
N GLU A 279 18.87 11.00 -33.70
CA GLU A 279 18.14 9.96 -32.96
C GLU A 279 18.17 10.23 -31.45
N LEU A 280 19.31 10.67 -30.91
CA LEU A 280 19.40 11.09 -29.50
C LEU A 280 18.56 12.33 -29.21
N LYS A 281 18.51 13.31 -30.14
CA LYS A 281 17.59 14.46 -30.04
C LYS A 281 16.13 13.99 -29.96
N ALA A 282 15.74 12.98 -30.73
CA ALA A 282 14.39 12.40 -30.68
C ALA A 282 14.10 11.69 -29.34
N VAL A 283 15.05 10.96 -28.77
CA VAL A 283 14.92 10.35 -27.44
C VAL A 283 14.81 11.43 -26.36
N VAL A 284 15.65 12.45 -26.40
CA VAL A 284 15.57 13.58 -25.46
C VAL A 284 14.25 14.35 -25.63
N ALA A 285 13.74 14.50 -26.85
CA ALA A 285 12.42 15.08 -27.10
C ALA A 285 11.29 14.26 -26.48
N HIS A 286 11.40 12.93 -26.46
CA HIS A 286 10.46 12.05 -25.76
C HIS A 286 10.51 12.31 -24.23
N GLU A 287 11.71 12.37 -23.64
CA GLU A 287 11.89 12.71 -22.21
C GLU A 287 11.34 14.12 -21.86
N MET A 288 11.53 15.09 -22.75
CA MET A 288 10.94 16.42 -22.62
C MET A 288 9.40 16.35 -22.61
N GLY A 289 8.81 15.41 -23.34
CA GLY A 289 7.37 15.13 -23.32
C GLY A 289 6.89 14.73 -21.94
N HIS A 290 7.60 13.83 -21.26
CA HIS A 290 7.27 13.45 -19.87
C HIS A 290 7.29 14.63 -18.90
N ALA A 291 8.29 15.50 -19.02
CA ALA A 291 8.37 16.71 -18.19
C ALA A 291 7.30 17.75 -18.56
N LYS A 292 6.99 17.91 -19.84
CA LYS A 292 5.98 18.88 -20.32
C LYS A 292 4.58 18.53 -19.80
N TYR A 293 4.21 17.26 -19.84
CA TYR A 293 2.89 16.79 -19.40
C TYR A 293 2.85 16.38 -17.94
N LEU A 294 3.93 16.63 -17.18
CA LEU A 294 4.01 16.39 -15.73
C LEU A 294 3.66 14.95 -15.34
N HIS A 295 3.98 13.96 -16.18
CA HIS A 295 3.60 12.55 -15.96
C HIS A 295 3.99 12.03 -14.57
N LEU A 296 5.11 12.51 -14.03
CA LEU A 296 5.59 12.12 -12.70
C LEU A 296 4.62 12.55 -11.57
N LEU A 297 3.92 13.69 -11.69
CA LEU A 297 2.94 14.14 -10.69
C LEU A 297 1.67 13.29 -10.68
N PHE A 298 1.29 12.69 -11.80
CA PHE A 298 0.13 11.79 -11.85
C PHE A 298 0.32 10.56 -10.96
N TYR A 299 1.56 10.13 -10.72
CA TYR A 299 1.82 9.02 -9.80
C TYR A 299 1.41 9.33 -8.36
N LEU A 300 1.47 10.59 -7.92
CA LEU A 300 0.90 11.00 -6.62
C LEU A 300 -0.61 10.89 -6.61
N VAL A 301 -1.27 11.28 -7.70
CA VAL A 301 -2.72 11.21 -7.80
C VAL A 301 -3.21 9.76 -7.82
N PHE A 302 -2.48 8.87 -8.49
CA PHE A 302 -2.77 7.43 -8.44
C PHE A 302 -2.50 6.84 -7.06
N LEU A 303 -1.42 7.25 -6.39
CA LEU A 303 -1.17 6.85 -5.00
C LEU A 303 -2.30 7.31 -4.07
N ALA A 304 -2.79 8.54 -4.24
CA ALA A 304 -3.91 9.08 -3.47
C ALA A 304 -5.22 8.33 -3.75
N GLY A 305 -5.52 8.04 -5.00
CA GLY A 305 -6.71 7.24 -5.33
C GLY A 305 -6.64 5.82 -4.79
N PHE A 306 -5.46 5.19 -4.79
CA PHE A 306 -5.26 3.91 -4.12
C PHE A 306 -5.52 4.02 -2.62
N MET A 307 -4.98 5.04 -1.95
CA MET A 307 -5.18 5.26 -0.51
C MET A 307 -6.66 5.40 -0.13
N VAL A 308 -7.42 6.17 -0.91
CA VAL A 308 -8.86 6.35 -0.68
C VAL A 308 -9.61 5.01 -0.76
N ILE A 309 -9.29 4.18 -1.76
CA ILE A 309 -9.88 2.85 -1.92
C ILE A 309 -9.42 1.92 -0.80
N SER A 310 -8.13 1.94 -0.44
CA SER A 310 -7.57 1.03 0.56
C SER A 310 -8.11 1.31 1.96
N LEU A 311 -8.25 2.59 2.35
CA LEU A 311 -8.84 2.95 3.64
C LEU A 311 -10.29 2.46 3.73
N GLY A 312 -11.06 2.70 2.68
CA GLY A 312 -12.44 2.21 2.60
C GLY A 312 -12.56 0.69 2.66
N LEU A 313 -11.64 -0.03 2.00
CA LEU A 313 -11.60 -1.49 1.99
C LEU A 313 -11.22 -2.06 3.37
N GLN A 314 -10.30 -1.43 4.10
CA GLN A 314 -9.90 -1.87 5.45
C GLN A 314 -11.09 -1.96 6.40
N ASP A 315 -12.03 -1.02 6.32
CA ASP A 315 -13.22 -1.04 7.16
C ASP A 315 -14.21 -2.16 6.79
N ILE A 316 -14.22 -2.60 5.53
CA ILE A 316 -15.18 -3.59 5.03
C ILE A 316 -14.64 -5.02 5.23
N LEU A 317 -13.32 -5.21 5.12
CA LEU A 317 -12.69 -6.53 5.16
C LEU A 317 -13.05 -7.39 6.39
N PRO A 318 -13.10 -6.84 7.63
CA PRO A 318 -13.45 -7.65 8.80
C PRO A 318 -14.82 -8.29 8.68
N TYR A 319 -15.74 -7.69 7.95
CA TYR A 319 -17.09 -8.20 7.79
C TYR A 319 -17.21 -9.36 6.80
N PHE A 320 -16.25 -9.49 5.86
CA PHE A 320 -16.19 -10.65 4.96
C PHE A 320 -15.96 -11.97 5.72
N TYR A 321 -15.39 -11.91 6.92
CA TYR A 321 -15.30 -13.04 7.84
C TYR A 321 -16.67 -13.71 8.09
N TYR A 322 -17.70 -12.89 8.28
CA TYR A 322 -19.05 -13.40 8.55
C TYR A 322 -19.72 -13.97 7.30
N VAL A 323 -19.32 -13.52 6.11
CA VAL A 323 -19.91 -13.98 4.83
C VAL A 323 -19.34 -15.32 4.39
N PHE A 324 -18.12 -15.69 4.80
CA PHE A 324 -17.45 -16.92 4.35
C PHE A 324 -17.21 -17.92 5.49
N PRO A 325 -18.12 -18.91 5.72
CA PRO A 325 -18.02 -19.88 6.83
C PRO A 325 -16.75 -20.73 6.83
N SER A 326 -16.16 -21.01 5.66
CA SER A 326 -14.92 -21.78 5.57
C SER A 326 -13.72 -21.06 6.20
N LEU A 327 -13.74 -19.72 6.27
CA LEU A 327 -12.68 -18.94 6.91
C LEU A 327 -12.84 -18.93 8.43
N THR A 328 -14.06 -19.08 8.96
CA THR A 328 -14.29 -18.93 10.41
C THR A 328 -13.88 -20.16 11.21
N GLY A 329 -14.04 -21.35 10.64
CA GLY A 329 -13.53 -22.59 11.25
C GLY A 329 -12.00 -22.67 11.32
N LEU A 330 -11.28 -21.89 10.50
CA LEU A 330 -9.81 -21.81 10.50
C LEU A 330 -9.27 -20.82 11.55
N ILE A 331 -10.14 -20.02 12.17
CA ILE A 331 -9.78 -18.82 12.95
C ILE A 331 -10.38 -18.85 14.37
N SER A 332 -11.25 -19.80 14.68
CA SER A 332 -11.92 -19.92 15.99
C SER A 332 -11.01 -20.37 17.15
N GLY A 333 -9.74 -20.68 16.89
CA GLY A 333 -8.75 -20.95 17.92
C GLY A 333 -8.19 -19.66 18.52
N ALA A 334 -8.08 -19.58 19.85
CA ALA A 334 -7.36 -18.50 20.54
C ALA A 334 -5.82 -18.63 20.41
N ASP A 335 -5.34 -19.39 19.43
CA ASP A 335 -3.92 -19.67 19.23
C ASP A 335 -3.32 -18.78 18.13
N THR A 336 -1.99 -18.67 18.18
CA THR A 336 -1.21 -17.78 17.31
C THR A 336 -1.36 -18.12 15.83
N GLN A 337 -1.52 -19.41 15.50
CA GLN A 337 -1.70 -19.86 14.14
C GLN A 337 -3.03 -19.38 13.54
N SER A 338 -4.14 -19.45 14.30
CA SER A 338 -5.44 -18.91 13.89
C SER A 338 -5.39 -17.40 13.65
N THR A 339 -4.65 -16.67 14.49
CA THR A 339 -4.45 -15.21 14.36
C THR A 339 -3.65 -14.86 13.10
N ASN A 340 -2.56 -15.57 12.81
CA ASN A 340 -1.78 -15.37 11.59
C ASN A 340 -2.59 -15.73 10.32
N ILE A 341 -3.40 -16.78 10.36
CA ILE A 341 -4.31 -17.14 9.26
C ILE A 341 -5.36 -16.04 9.04
N TYR A 342 -5.91 -15.44 10.09
CA TYR A 342 -6.81 -14.30 10.00
C TYR A 342 -6.15 -13.11 9.29
N PHE A 343 -4.98 -12.66 9.76
CA PHE A 343 -4.29 -11.54 9.12
C PHE A 343 -3.89 -11.83 7.67
N LEU A 344 -3.49 -13.07 7.37
CA LEU A 344 -3.21 -13.49 6.01
C LEU A 344 -4.47 -13.41 5.13
N ALA A 345 -5.59 -13.98 5.58
CA ALA A 345 -6.87 -13.96 4.87
C ALA A 345 -7.34 -12.51 4.60
N MET A 346 -7.17 -11.64 5.59
CA MET A 346 -7.52 -10.23 5.49
C MET A 346 -6.59 -9.44 4.54
N SER A 347 -5.31 -9.83 4.47
CA SER A 347 -4.34 -9.19 3.57
C SER A 347 -4.54 -9.54 2.09
N ILE A 348 -5.10 -10.73 1.78
CA ILE A 348 -5.23 -11.22 0.39
C ILE A 348 -6.10 -10.28 -0.47
N PRO A 349 -7.32 -9.89 -0.07
CA PRO A 349 -8.12 -8.93 -0.85
C PRO A 349 -7.43 -7.58 -1.03
N MET A 350 -6.70 -7.10 -0.02
CA MET A 350 -5.92 -5.86 -0.12
C MET A 350 -4.78 -6.00 -1.13
N LEU A 351 -4.07 -7.13 -1.12
CA LEU A 351 -3.00 -7.44 -2.08
C LEU A 351 -3.53 -7.59 -3.51
N ILE A 352 -4.68 -8.25 -3.69
CA ILE A 352 -5.35 -8.34 -4.99
C ILE A 352 -5.71 -6.93 -5.48
N THR A 353 -6.31 -6.11 -4.62
CA THR A 353 -6.68 -4.73 -4.94
C THR A 353 -5.46 -3.90 -5.34
N LEU A 354 -4.37 -3.98 -4.57
CA LEU A 354 -3.08 -3.36 -4.90
C LEU A 354 -2.60 -3.77 -6.30
N VAL A 355 -2.50 -5.07 -6.57
CA VAL A 355 -2.01 -5.56 -7.86
C VAL A 355 -2.92 -5.12 -8.99
N LEU A 356 -4.23 -5.28 -8.87
CA LEU A 356 -5.18 -4.90 -9.91
C LEU A 356 -5.13 -3.39 -10.19
N TYR A 357 -5.10 -2.58 -9.14
CA TYR A 357 -5.05 -1.12 -9.24
C TYR A 357 -3.78 -0.67 -9.98
N PHE A 358 -2.60 -1.09 -9.52
CA PHE A 358 -1.34 -0.66 -10.14
C PHE A 358 -1.18 -1.23 -11.56
N ARG A 359 -1.56 -2.50 -11.79
CA ARG A 359 -1.42 -3.18 -13.08
C ARG A 359 -2.35 -2.62 -14.17
N TYR A 360 -3.60 -2.35 -13.82
CA TYR A 360 -4.65 -2.03 -14.79
C TYR A 360 -5.06 -0.57 -14.79
N VAL A 361 -5.24 0.06 -13.61
CA VAL A 361 -5.62 1.48 -13.53
C VAL A 361 -4.40 2.35 -13.80
N MET A 362 -3.39 2.31 -12.93
CA MET A 362 -2.16 3.10 -13.15
C MET A 362 -1.44 2.68 -14.43
N GLY A 363 -1.34 1.37 -14.69
CA GLY A 363 -0.73 0.83 -15.90
C GLY A 363 -1.40 1.31 -17.20
N PHE A 364 -2.72 1.53 -17.21
CA PHE A 364 -3.40 2.13 -18.36
C PHE A 364 -2.89 3.54 -18.66
N PHE A 365 -2.78 4.39 -17.64
CA PHE A 365 -2.27 5.75 -17.81
C PHE A 365 -0.79 5.77 -18.20
N MET A 366 0.06 4.97 -17.54
CA MET A 366 1.47 4.87 -17.87
C MET A 366 1.72 4.51 -19.35
N ARG A 367 1.00 3.52 -19.88
CA ARG A 367 1.12 3.14 -21.30
C ARG A 367 0.72 4.29 -22.23
N ASN A 368 -0.32 5.05 -21.88
CA ASN A 368 -0.76 6.19 -22.68
C ASN A 368 0.12 7.43 -22.52
N PHE A 369 0.81 7.60 -21.39
CA PHE A 369 1.85 8.62 -21.19
C PHE A 369 3.05 8.39 -22.11
N GLU A 370 3.47 7.13 -22.33
CA GLU A 370 4.48 6.80 -23.34
C GLU A 370 4.05 7.25 -24.73
N ARG A 371 2.82 6.94 -25.15
CA ARG A 371 2.29 7.39 -26.44
C ARG A 371 2.25 8.92 -26.53
N GLN A 372 1.88 9.58 -25.44
CA GLN A 372 1.84 11.04 -25.39
C GLN A 372 3.23 11.66 -25.55
N ALA A 373 4.25 11.06 -24.93
CA ALA A 373 5.65 11.46 -25.07
C ALA A 373 6.22 11.16 -26.46
N ASP A 374 5.88 10.01 -27.05
CA ASP A 374 6.24 9.64 -28.44
C ASP A 374 5.67 10.64 -29.46
N LEU A 375 4.37 10.93 -29.37
CA LEU A 375 3.70 11.88 -30.25
C LEU A 375 4.24 13.29 -30.08
N TYR A 376 4.67 13.66 -28.86
CA TYR A 376 5.35 14.92 -28.61
C TYR A 376 6.73 14.97 -29.25
N SER A 377 7.52 13.90 -29.13
CA SER A 377 8.81 13.75 -29.81
C SER A 377 8.66 13.91 -31.32
N ALA A 378 7.74 13.17 -31.94
CA ALA A 378 7.49 13.25 -33.38
C ALA A 378 7.12 14.67 -33.82
N ARG A 379 6.25 15.36 -33.07
CA ARG A 379 5.88 16.75 -33.37
C ARG A 379 7.07 17.70 -33.24
N LEU A 380 7.89 17.55 -32.20
CA LEU A 380 9.04 18.43 -31.96
C LEU A 380 10.14 18.23 -33.00
N MET A 381 10.35 16.99 -33.43
CA MET A 381 11.34 16.61 -34.44
C MET A 381 10.88 16.89 -35.88
N GLY A 382 9.62 17.31 -36.09
CA GLY A 382 9.06 17.57 -37.41
C GLY A 382 8.58 16.32 -38.17
N GLY A 383 8.58 15.15 -37.52
CA GLY A 383 8.10 13.89 -38.07
C GLY A 383 8.47 12.68 -37.19
N PRO A 384 7.86 11.51 -37.41
CA PRO A 384 8.07 10.33 -36.58
C PRO A 384 9.38 9.58 -36.88
N GLY A 385 10.03 9.84 -38.01
CA GLY A 385 11.12 8.99 -38.55
C GLY A 385 12.27 8.76 -37.58
N LEU A 386 12.79 9.81 -36.93
CA LEU A 386 13.91 9.71 -35.98
C LEU A 386 13.50 8.97 -34.69
N THR A 387 12.29 9.24 -34.19
CA THR A 387 11.73 8.53 -33.03
C THR A 387 11.56 7.04 -33.33
N VAL A 388 10.98 6.70 -34.48
CA VAL A 388 10.84 5.31 -34.95
C VAL A 388 12.20 4.62 -35.11
N SER A 389 13.16 5.27 -35.78
CA SER A 389 14.53 4.74 -35.97
C SER A 389 15.21 4.45 -34.63
N SER A 390 15.11 5.38 -33.67
CA SER A 390 15.67 5.19 -32.33
C SER A 390 15.04 4.00 -31.60
N LEU A 391 13.71 3.84 -31.67
CA LEU A 391 12.99 2.74 -31.03
C LEU A 391 13.35 1.38 -31.64
N GLU A 392 13.41 1.29 -32.97
CA GLU A 392 13.78 0.05 -33.67
C GLU A 392 15.24 -0.35 -33.39
N LYS A 393 16.17 0.62 -33.30
CA LYS A 393 17.55 0.36 -32.86
C LYS A 393 17.59 -0.16 -31.42
N ILE A 394 16.90 0.49 -30.49
CA ILE A 394 16.80 0.01 -29.09
C ILE A 394 16.25 -1.42 -29.07
N ALA A 395 15.20 -1.70 -29.86
CA ALA A 395 14.60 -3.03 -29.94
C ALA A 395 15.60 -4.09 -30.43
N PHE A 396 16.35 -3.78 -31.49
CA PHE A 396 17.31 -4.69 -32.10
C PHE A 396 18.47 -5.01 -31.16
N TYR A 397 19.14 -3.97 -30.64
CA TYR A 397 20.32 -4.14 -29.79
C TYR A 397 19.98 -4.66 -28.39
N SER A 398 18.72 -4.54 -27.92
CA SER A 398 18.29 -5.05 -26.60
C SER A 398 17.88 -6.51 -26.62
N GLY A 399 18.17 -7.25 -27.70
CA GLY A 399 17.81 -8.66 -27.83
C GLY A 399 16.48 -8.91 -28.56
N LYS A 400 16.15 -8.09 -29.56
CA LYS A 400 14.94 -8.21 -30.41
C LYS A 400 13.63 -8.16 -29.62
N ILE A 401 13.50 -7.19 -28.72
CA ILE A 401 12.34 -7.04 -27.82
C ILE A 401 11.13 -6.35 -28.46
N ARG A 402 11.07 -6.27 -29.80
CA ARG A 402 10.13 -5.44 -30.55
C ARG A 402 8.66 -5.69 -30.18
N ASP A 403 8.32 -6.96 -29.98
CA ASP A 403 6.95 -7.42 -29.73
C ASP A 403 6.68 -7.75 -28.24
N VAL A 404 7.64 -7.48 -27.33
CA VAL A 404 7.48 -7.80 -25.90
C VAL A 404 6.61 -6.74 -25.23
N PRO A 405 5.39 -7.06 -24.77
CA PRO A 405 4.54 -6.09 -24.07
C PRO A 405 4.98 -5.94 -22.61
N SER A 406 4.70 -4.78 -22.02
CA SER A 406 4.83 -4.54 -20.58
C SER A 406 3.50 -4.05 -20.00
N TRP A 407 3.37 -4.15 -18.68
CA TRP A 407 2.24 -3.55 -17.99
C TRP A 407 2.27 -2.03 -18.00
N HIS A 408 3.44 -1.42 -18.12
CA HIS A 408 3.60 0.04 -18.08
C HIS A 408 4.01 0.67 -19.41
N HIS A 409 4.41 -0.13 -20.41
CA HIS A 409 4.70 0.35 -21.76
C HIS A 409 4.03 -0.54 -22.81
N PHE A 410 3.54 0.09 -23.88
CA PHE A 410 3.18 -0.65 -25.10
C PHE A 410 4.43 -1.29 -25.72
N SER A 411 4.26 -2.35 -26.52
CA SER A 411 5.38 -2.91 -27.27
C SER A 411 5.94 -1.87 -28.24
N ILE A 412 7.22 -2.01 -28.60
CA ILE A 412 7.86 -1.07 -29.55
C ILE A 412 7.11 -1.07 -30.87
N ARG A 413 6.65 -2.24 -31.34
CA ARG A 413 5.78 -2.34 -32.52
C ARG A 413 4.55 -1.44 -32.40
N GLN A 414 3.80 -1.52 -31.30
CA GLN A 414 2.59 -0.71 -31.09
C GLN A 414 2.89 0.79 -31.01
N ARG A 415 4.05 1.18 -30.47
CA ARG A 415 4.52 2.57 -30.43
C ARG A 415 4.86 3.08 -31.83
N VAL A 416 5.59 2.29 -32.61
CA VAL A 416 5.93 2.61 -34.01
C VAL A 416 4.67 2.73 -34.87
N GLU A 417 3.73 1.79 -34.77
CA GLU A 417 2.45 1.87 -35.49
C GLU A 417 1.65 3.13 -35.12
N CYS A 418 1.67 3.53 -33.85
CA CYS A 418 1.05 4.78 -33.40
C CYS A 418 1.77 6.02 -33.97
N LEU A 419 3.09 6.00 -34.04
CA LEU A 419 3.90 7.08 -34.58
C LEU A 419 3.68 7.25 -36.09
N MET A 420 3.60 6.16 -36.85
CA MET A 420 3.37 6.23 -38.29
C MET A 420 2.03 6.89 -38.65
N LYS A 421 0.99 6.72 -37.81
CA LYS A 421 -0.30 7.40 -37.99
C LYS A 421 -0.22 8.93 -37.95
N THR A 422 0.86 9.51 -37.42
CA THR A 422 1.06 10.96 -37.42
C THR A 422 1.32 11.54 -38.81
N LEU A 423 1.75 10.71 -39.77
CA LEU A 423 1.97 11.12 -41.16
C LEU A 423 0.64 11.46 -41.86
N ASP A 424 -0.38 10.63 -41.62
CA ASP A 424 -1.71 10.79 -42.21
C ASP A 424 -2.61 11.73 -41.38
N ASP A 425 -2.33 11.85 -40.08
CA ASP A 425 -3.18 12.57 -39.13
C ASP A 425 -2.37 13.50 -38.19
N PRO A 426 -2.07 14.74 -38.63
CA PRO A 426 -1.36 15.72 -37.81
C PRO A 426 -2.12 16.10 -36.52
N GLY A 427 -3.43 15.86 -36.47
CA GLY A 427 -4.29 16.12 -35.32
C GLY A 427 -4.24 15.05 -34.22
N LEU A 428 -3.51 13.95 -34.43
CA LEU A 428 -3.46 12.80 -33.53
C LEU A 428 -3.03 13.16 -32.11
N LEU A 429 -1.96 13.95 -31.95
CA LEU A 429 -1.50 14.38 -30.61
C LEU A 429 -2.57 15.17 -29.85
N LYS A 430 -3.28 16.10 -30.51
CA LYS A 430 -4.32 16.91 -29.86
C LYS A 430 -5.51 16.04 -29.43
N ARG A 431 -5.88 15.04 -30.22
CA ARG A 431 -6.95 14.08 -29.86
C ARG A 431 -6.51 13.15 -28.73
N HIS A 432 -5.28 12.64 -28.77
CA HIS A 432 -4.73 11.80 -27.70
C HIS A 432 -4.66 12.56 -26.36
N ASN A 433 -4.25 13.83 -26.39
CA ASN A 433 -4.26 14.69 -25.20
C ASN A 433 -5.68 14.89 -24.63
N ARG A 434 -6.68 15.10 -25.50
CA ARG A 434 -8.09 15.22 -25.07
C ARG A 434 -8.60 13.91 -24.48
N PHE A 435 -8.32 12.78 -25.14
CA PHE A 435 -8.66 11.45 -24.64
C PHE A 435 -8.08 11.19 -23.24
N LEU A 436 -6.79 11.47 -23.05
CA LEU A 436 -6.14 11.32 -21.74
C LEU A 436 -6.74 12.25 -20.68
N GLY A 437 -7.03 13.50 -21.03
CA GLY A 437 -7.71 14.44 -20.14
C GLY A 437 -9.09 13.95 -19.70
N THR A 438 -9.91 13.48 -20.65
CA THR A 438 -11.23 12.91 -20.34
C THR A 438 -11.12 11.65 -19.50
N ALA A 439 -10.22 10.73 -19.84
CA ALA A 439 -9.99 9.52 -19.06
C ALA A 439 -9.55 9.83 -17.62
N PHE A 440 -8.74 10.86 -17.43
CA PHE A 440 -8.31 11.31 -16.11
C PHE A 440 -9.46 11.93 -15.30
N ILE A 441 -10.34 12.74 -15.93
CA ILE A 441 -11.54 13.28 -15.26
C ILE A 441 -12.47 12.13 -14.83
N ILE A 442 -12.70 11.14 -15.70
CA ILE A 442 -13.48 9.95 -15.36
C ILE A 442 -12.86 9.21 -14.18
N TYR A 443 -11.54 9.01 -14.20
CA TYR A 443 -10.82 8.39 -13.09
C TYR A 443 -11.01 9.17 -11.78
N LEU A 444 -10.88 10.51 -11.79
CA LEU A 444 -11.09 11.32 -10.58
C LEU A 444 -12.52 11.24 -10.06
N MET A 445 -13.52 11.26 -10.96
CA MET A 445 -14.92 11.07 -10.57
C MET A 445 -15.11 9.70 -9.93
N CYS A 446 -14.66 8.62 -10.58
CA CYS A 446 -14.77 7.27 -10.04
C CYS A 446 -14.05 7.11 -8.69
N ALA A 447 -12.81 7.59 -8.57
CA ALA A 447 -12.04 7.50 -7.32
C ALA A 447 -12.71 8.29 -6.19
N THR A 448 -13.23 9.49 -6.49
CA THR A 448 -13.95 10.31 -5.51
C THR A 448 -15.28 9.67 -5.11
N SER A 449 -16.06 9.18 -6.07
CA SER A 449 -17.33 8.49 -5.80
C SER A 449 -17.11 7.21 -5.00
N LEU A 450 -16.11 6.39 -5.35
CA LEU A 450 -15.73 5.23 -4.55
C LEU A 450 -15.26 5.63 -3.16
N GLY A 451 -14.49 6.72 -3.04
CA GLY A 451 -14.11 7.28 -1.74
C GLY A 451 -15.29 7.72 -0.90
N ILE A 452 -16.30 8.35 -1.49
CA ILE A 452 -17.53 8.74 -0.78
C ILE A 452 -18.33 7.50 -0.39
N ILE A 453 -18.52 6.53 -1.30
CA ILE A 453 -19.27 5.31 -1.02
C ILE A 453 -18.59 4.50 0.09
N PHE A 454 -17.28 4.27 -0.05
CA PHE A 454 -16.49 3.53 0.91
C PHE A 454 -16.10 4.35 2.14
N ASN A 455 -16.46 5.62 2.28
CA ASN A 455 -16.29 6.34 3.57
C ASN A 455 -17.62 6.84 4.13
N SER A 456 -18.72 6.67 3.39
CA SER A 456 -20.07 6.94 3.87
C SER A 456 -20.43 5.90 4.92
N THR A 457 -20.54 6.37 6.16
CA THR A 457 -21.02 5.57 7.29
C THR A 457 -22.39 4.99 6.97
N ALA A 458 -23.33 5.76 6.43
CA ALA A 458 -24.68 5.26 6.15
C ALA A 458 -24.70 4.07 5.16
N VAL A 459 -23.93 4.15 4.06
CA VAL A 459 -23.90 3.09 3.04
C VAL A 459 -23.16 1.86 3.56
N LYS A 460 -22.03 2.05 4.26
CA LYS A 460 -21.31 0.97 4.95
C LYS A 460 -22.22 0.25 5.93
N LYS A 461 -22.84 1.01 6.85
CA LYS A 461 -23.70 0.48 7.90
C LYS A 461 -24.86 -0.31 7.31
N SER A 462 -25.57 0.26 6.32
CA SER A 462 -26.75 -0.42 5.76
C SER A 462 -26.39 -1.71 5.01
N LEU A 463 -25.41 -1.70 4.11
CA LEU A 463 -25.14 -2.85 3.25
C LEU A 463 -24.34 -3.94 3.96
N VAL A 464 -23.31 -3.55 4.71
CA VAL A 464 -22.39 -4.50 5.33
C VAL A 464 -23.06 -5.16 6.53
N TYR A 465 -23.67 -4.39 7.43
CA TYR A 465 -24.33 -4.99 8.59
C TYR A 465 -25.54 -5.83 8.20
N SER A 466 -26.31 -5.48 7.16
CA SER A 466 -27.41 -6.35 6.72
C SER A 466 -26.94 -7.72 6.22
N LEU A 467 -25.83 -7.73 5.47
CA LEU A 467 -25.23 -8.98 4.99
C LEU A 467 -24.63 -9.78 6.14
N THR A 468 -23.94 -9.11 7.06
CA THR A 468 -23.37 -9.72 8.26
C THR A 468 -24.46 -10.30 9.17
N GLU A 469 -25.54 -9.57 9.42
CA GLU A 469 -26.71 -10.03 10.19
C GLU A 469 -27.29 -11.31 9.59
N SER A 470 -27.52 -11.31 8.27
CA SER A 470 -28.07 -12.48 7.56
C SER A 470 -27.16 -13.69 7.72
N ALA A 471 -25.86 -13.50 7.55
CA ALA A 471 -24.88 -14.58 7.66
C ALA A 471 -24.71 -15.09 9.11
N ILE A 472 -24.79 -14.21 10.12
CA ILE A 472 -24.77 -14.62 11.53
C ILE A 472 -26.03 -15.43 11.86
N LYS A 473 -27.21 -14.96 11.43
CA LYS A 473 -28.48 -15.68 11.65
C LYS A 473 -28.45 -17.07 11.03
N GLU A 474 -27.94 -17.22 9.80
CA GLU A 474 -27.78 -18.52 9.16
C GLU A 474 -26.86 -19.46 9.98
N ARG A 475 -25.77 -18.94 10.55
CA ARG A 475 -24.86 -19.73 11.38
C ARG A 475 -25.46 -20.13 12.72
N LEU A 476 -26.24 -19.26 13.35
CA LEU A 476 -26.95 -19.55 14.58
C LEU A 476 -27.98 -20.68 14.43
N VAL A 477 -28.48 -20.94 13.21
CA VAL A 477 -29.31 -22.14 12.94
C VAL A 477 -28.52 -23.43 13.20
N ASN A 478 -27.22 -23.45 12.86
CA ASN A 478 -26.36 -24.62 12.99
C ASN A 478 -25.65 -24.69 14.36
N ASP A 479 -25.41 -23.54 15.00
CA ASP A 479 -24.81 -23.46 16.34
C ASP A 479 -25.61 -22.52 17.27
N PRO A 480 -26.78 -22.96 17.78
CA PRO A 480 -27.71 -22.11 18.51
C PRO A 480 -27.26 -21.66 19.90
N ARG A 481 -26.12 -22.15 20.38
CA ARG A 481 -25.53 -21.81 21.68
C ARG A 481 -24.21 -21.05 21.55
N ASN A 482 -23.87 -20.58 20.36
CA ASN A 482 -22.66 -19.82 20.14
C ASN A 482 -22.76 -18.42 20.73
N LEU A 483 -22.12 -18.22 21.88
CA LEU A 483 -22.14 -16.97 22.61
C LEU A 483 -21.54 -15.81 21.80
N GLU A 484 -20.46 -16.04 21.06
CA GLU A 484 -19.82 -15.00 20.25
C GLU A 484 -20.70 -14.57 19.08
N LEU A 485 -21.41 -15.49 18.41
CA LEU A 485 -22.34 -15.13 17.35
C LEU A 485 -23.52 -14.29 17.85
N TYR A 486 -24.04 -14.54 19.06
CA TYR A 486 -25.08 -13.68 19.62
C TYR A 486 -24.56 -12.29 20.02
N LYS A 487 -23.32 -12.20 20.55
CA LYS A 487 -22.68 -10.90 20.82
C LYS A 487 -22.53 -10.08 19.55
N ASP A 488 -22.05 -10.73 18.48
CA ASP A 488 -21.86 -10.09 17.18
C ASP A 488 -23.21 -9.71 16.56
N LEU A 489 -24.23 -10.57 16.64
CA LEU A 489 -25.59 -10.26 16.18
C LEU A 489 -26.15 -9.04 16.91
N ALA A 490 -26.01 -9.00 18.24
CA ALA A 490 -26.51 -7.89 19.05
C ALA A 490 -25.87 -6.56 18.66
N MET A 491 -24.54 -6.57 18.48
CA MET A 491 -23.77 -5.41 18.04
C MET A 491 -24.20 -4.93 16.65
N VAL A 492 -24.34 -5.87 15.70
CA VAL A 492 -24.76 -5.58 14.31
C VAL A 492 -26.18 -5.02 14.26
N CYS A 493 -27.11 -5.61 15.02
CA CYS A 493 -28.48 -5.12 15.13
C CYS A 493 -28.54 -3.74 15.78
N HIS A 494 -27.72 -3.48 16.81
CA HIS A 494 -27.61 -2.17 17.44
C HIS A 494 -27.17 -1.09 16.44
N GLU A 495 -26.14 -1.39 15.64
CA GLU A 495 -25.62 -0.48 14.62
C GLU A 495 -26.59 -0.25 13.45
N LEU A 496 -27.45 -1.22 13.15
CA LEU A 496 -28.56 -1.09 12.18
C LEU A 496 -29.77 -0.32 12.74
N GLY A 497 -29.76 0.05 14.03
CA GLY A 497 -30.91 0.66 14.71
C GLY A 497 -32.05 -0.33 15.02
N LYS A 498 -31.82 -1.63 14.86
CA LYS A 498 -32.75 -2.71 15.20
C LYS A 498 -32.65 -3.04 16.70
N TYR A 499 -32.97 -2.07 17.54
CA TYR A 499 -32.74 -2.16 18.99
C TYR A 499 -33.46 -3.33 19.67
N GLY A 500 -34.68 -3.69 19.21
CA GLY A 500 -35.39 -4.87 19.73
C GLY A 500 -34.62 -6.17 19.50
N GLU A 501 -34.19 -6.42 18.25
CA GLU A 501 -33.39 -7.60 17.92
C GLU A 501 -32.02 -7.59 18.63
N ALA A 502 -31.43 -6.41 18.85
CA ALA A 502 -30.19 -6.29 19.61
C ALA A 502 -30.38 -6.70 21.08
N ILE A 503 -31.50 -6.30 21.70
CA ILE A 503 -31.86 -6.70 23.06
C ILE A 503 -32.05 -8.21 23.14
N ASP A 504 -32.81 -8.79 22.21
CA ASP A 504 -33.05 -10.24 22.18
C ASP A 504 -31.73 -11.03 22.09
N ALA A 505 -30.80 -10.57 21.27
CA ALA A 505 -29.50 -11.17 21.13
C ALA A 505 -28.62 -11.00 22.39
N TYR A 506 -28.59 -9.83 23.04
CA TYR A 506 -27.88 -9.65 24.31
C TYR A 506 -28.48 -10.48 25.45
N GLU A 507 -29.81 -10.61 25.50
CA GLU A 507 -30.50 -11.47 26.46
C GLU A 507 -30.07 -12.93 26.29
N LYS A 508 -29.93 -13.41 25.04
CA LYS A 508 -29.39 -14.75 24.78
C LYS A 508 -27.95 -14.91 25.28
N VAL A 509 -27.11 -13.89 25.14
CA VAL A 509 -25.75 -13.93 25.72
C VAL A 509 -25.81 -14.02 27.24
N ILE A 510 -26.64 -13.22 27.90
CA ILE A 510 -26.78 -13.20 29.37
C ILE A 510 -27.41 -14.50 29.90
N GLU A 511 -28.29 -15.14 29.13
CA GLU A 511 -28.85 -16.46 29.44
C GLU A 511 -27.75 -17.55 29.43
N ILE A 512 -26.82 -17.48 28.48
CA ILE A 512 -25.71 -18.44 28.36
C ILE A 512 -24.58 -18.14 29.35
N ASP A 513 -24.23 -16.86 29.52
CA ASP A 513 -23.18 -16.35 30.41
C ASP A 513 -23.69 -15.13 31.21
N PRO A 514 -24.26 -15.35 32.41
CA PRO A 514 -24.74 -14.28 33.27
C PRO A 514 -23.64 -13.32 33.77
N GLY A 515 -22.36 -13.69 33.63
CA GLY A 515 -21.19 -12.92 34.05
C GLY A 515 -20.58 -12.08 32.94
N ASN A 516 -21.21 -12.00 31.77
CA ASN A 516 -20.67 -11.24 30.65
C ASN A 516 -20.84 -9.72 30.86
N ALA A 517 -19.85 -9.07 31.49
CA ALA A 517 -19.89 -7.64 31.82
C ALA A 517 -20.13 -6.76 30.58
N VAL A 518 -19.54 -7.11 29.43
CA VAL A 518 -19.69 -6.36 28.17
C VAL A 518 -21.14 -6.37 27.69
N SER A 519 -21.77 -7.54 27.63
CA SER A 519 -23.18 -7.65 27.20
C SER A 519 -24.15 -6.99 28.18
N LEU A 520 -23.90 -7.10 29.49
CA LEU A 520 -24.68 -6.40 30.52
C LEU A 520 -24.60 -4.88 30.33
N ASN A 521 -23.39 -4.36 30.13
CA ASN A 521 -23.14 -2.95 29.87
C ASN A 521 -23.84 -2.47 28.58
N ASN A 522 -23.66 -3.20 27.48
CA ASN A 522 -24.21 -2.79 26.19
C ASN A 522 -25.74 -2.84 26.18
N LEU A 523 -26.33 -3.85 26.81
CA LEU A 523 -27.78 -3.89 27.00
C LEU A 523 -28.28 -2.72 27.87
N ALA A 524 -27.59 -2.42 28.98
CA ALA A 524 -27.92 -1.27 29.81
C ALA A 524 -27.87 0.04 29.02
N TRP A 525 -26.83 0.22 28.19
CA TRP A 525 -26.67 1.36 27.32
C TRP A 525 -27.84 1.50 26.32
N ILE A 526 -28.27 0.41 25.68
CA ILE A 526 -29.44 0.42 24.79
C ILE A 526 -30.69 0.86 25.55
N LEU A 527 -30.95 0.26 26.70
CA LEU A 527 -32.14 0.52 27.51
C LEU A 527 -32.19 1.96 28.06
N VAL A 528 -31.06 2.67 28.12
CA VAL A 528 -31.04 4.08 28.55
C VAL A 528 -31.02 5.07 27.38
N THR A 529 -30.36 4.73 26.27
CA THR A 529 -30.09 5.67 25.17
C THR A 529 -30.95 5.47 23.92
N ALA A 530 -31.67 4.34 23.78
CA ALA A 530 -32.45 4.04 22.58
C ALA A 530 -33.36 5.21 22.16
N PRO A 531 -33.46 5.59 20.88
CA PRO A 531 -34.33 6.68 20.43
C PRO A 531 -35.81 6.42 20.74
N ASP A 532 -36.22 5.15 20.66
CA ASP A 532 -37.57 4.70 20.96
C ASP A 532 -37.80 4.65 22.48
N LYS A 533 -38.86 5.31 22.95
CA LYS A 533 -39.23 5.34 24.36
C LYS A 533 -39.78 4.02 24.86
N GLU A 534 -40.37 3.19 23.99
CA GLU A 534 -40.92 1.89 24.39
C GLU A 534 -39.82 0.89 24.74
N ILE A 535 -38.63 1.08 24.18
CA ILE A 535 -37.44 0.27 24.46
C ILE A 535 -36.75 0.70 25.75
N ARG A 536 -36.94 1.96 26.17
CA ARG A 536 -36.23 2.49 27.34
C ARG A 536 -36.75 1.88 28.63
N ASP A 537 -35.86 1.26 29.38
CA ASP A 537 -36.11 0.78 30.73
C ASP A 537 -35.00 1.27 31.66
N LYS A 538 -35.23 2.45 32.24
CA LYS A 538 -34.28 3.10 33.14
C LYS A 538 -33.96 2.24 34.36
N VAL A 539 -34.94 1.51 34.92
CA VAL A 539 -34.73 0.72 36.14
C VAL A 539 -33.87 -0.50 35.83
N ARG A 540 -34.19 -1.21 34.76
CA ARG A 540 -33.40 -2.36 34.30
C ARG A 540 -32.00 -1.94 33.85
N SER A 541 -31.87 -0.82 33.14
CA SER A 541 -30.56 -0.30 32.72
C SER A 541 -29.62 -0.09 33.92
N LEU A 542 -30.13 0.48 35.02
CA LEU A 542 -29.35 0.72 36.22
C LEU A 542 -28.91 -0.58 36.89
N SER A 543 -29.80 -1.56 36.97
CA SER A 543 -29.49 -2.89 37.51
C SER A 543 -28.38 -3.60 36.72
N LEU A 544 -28.49 -3.60 35.39
CA LEU A 544 -27.52 -4.23 34.50
C LEU A 544 -26.17 -3.50 34.51
N ALA A 545 -26.17 -2.16 34.48
CA ALA A 545 -24.94 -1.38 34.52
C ALA A 545 -24.18 -1.57 35.84
N LYS A 546 -24.89 -1.64 36.99
CA LYS A 546 -24.29 -1.97 38.28
C LYS A 546 -23.59 -3.32 38.26
N ARG A 547 -24.29 -4.36 37.77
CA ARG A 547 -23.71 -5.71 37.63
C ARG A 547 -22.47 -5.72 36.74
N ALA A 548 -22.48 -4.99 35.62
CA ALA A 548 -21.32 -4.89 34.74
C ALA A 548 -20.11 -4.27 35.44
N VAL A 549 -20.31 -3.17 36.19
CA VAL A 549 -19.27 -2.49 36.96
C VAL A 549 -18.75 -3.33 38.14
N ASP A 550 -19.62 -4.12 38.77
CA ASP A 550 -19.24 -5.04 39.85
C ASP A 550 -18.34 -6.18 39.35
N ILE A 551 -18.52 -6.62 38.09
CA ILE A 551 -17.67 -7.62 37.45
C ILE A 551 -16.36 -7.00 36.97
N GLU A 552 -16.43 -5.88 36.25
CA GLU A 552 -15.26 -5.19 35.72
C GLU A 552 -15.42 -3.68 35.85
N ARG A 553 -14.46 -3.04 36.51
CA ARG A 553 -14.50 -1.60 36.76
C ARG A 553 -13.70 -0.84 35.72
N SER A 554 -14.32 -0.58 34.56
CA SER A 554 -13.70 0.13 33.43
C SER A 554 -14.31 1.53 33.23
N SER A 555 -13.56 2.45 32.60
CA SER A 555 -14.08 3.80 32.28
C SER A 555 -15.34 3.77 31.42
N VAL A 556 -15.46 2.80 30.51
CA VAL A 556 -16.63 2.62 29.64
C VAL A 556 -17.85 2.16 30.44
N PHE A 557 -17.67 1.22 31.38
CA PHE A 557 -18.81 0.70 32.16
C PHE A 557 -19.28 1.72 33.21
N LEU A 558 -18.34 2.49 33.76
CA LEU A 558 -18.65 3.63 34.62
C LEU A 558 -19.43 4.73 33.88
N ASP A 559 -19.14 4.99 32.60
CA ASP A 559 -19.93 5.95 31.78
C ASP A 559 -21.37 5.48 31.61
N THR A 560 -21.59 4.23 31.21
CA THR A 560 -22.94 3.65 31.10
C THR A 560 -23.68 3.70 32.44
N LEU A 561 -23.01 3.38 33.55
CA LEU A 561 -23.61 3.45 34.87
C LEU A 561 -23.97 4.89 35.26
N ALA A 562 -23.12 5.86 34.94
CA ALA A 562 -23.41 7.28 35.18
C ALA A 562 -24.63 7.74 34.36
N GLU A 563 -24.73 7.36 33.08
CA GLU A 563 -25.89 7.66 32.24
C GLU A 563 -27.16 6.99 32.78
N ALA A 564 -27.07 5.73 33.26
CA ALA A 564 -28.18 5.02 33.89
C ALA A 564 -28.62 5.69 35.20
N TYR A 565 -27.70 6.13 36.07
CA TYR A 565 -28.02 6.90 37.26
C TYR A 565 -28.75 8.20 36.91
N TYR A 566 -28.23 8.93 35.93
CA TYR A 566 -28.79 10.18 35.47
C TYR A 566 -30.23 10.00 34.95
N ALA A 567 -30.48 8.97 34.13
CA ALA A 567 -31.81 8.66 33.63
C ALA A 567 -32.82 8.22 34.72
N ASN A 568 -32.31 7.76 35.88
CA ASN A 568 -33.12 7.44 37.05
C ASN A 568 -33.30 8.64 38.03
N GLY A 569 -32.78 9.82 37.68
CA GLY A 569 -32.85 11.01 38.54
C GLY A 569 -31.83 11.03 39.68
N MET A 570 -30.88 10.10 39.68
CA MET A 570 -29.82 9.98 40.69
C MET A 570 -28.60 10.80 40.27
N GLN A 571 -28.77 12.12 40.24
CA GLN A 571 -27.82 13.04 39.61
C GLN A 571 -26.48 13.12 40.35
N ASN A 572 -26.49 13.08 41.69
CA ASN A 572 -25.26 13.11 42.49
C ASN A 572 -24.39 11.88 42.22
N GLU A 573 -25.03 10.70 42.16
CA GLU A 573 -24.39 9.44 41.83
C GLU A 573 -23.83 9.47 40.40
N ALA A 574 -24.60 9.95 39.42
CA ALA A 574 -24.12 10.10 38.04
C ALA A 574 -22.86 10.97 37.95
N VAL A 575 -22.86 12.13 38.62
CA VAL A 575 -21.71 13.05 38.65
C VAL A 575 -20.49 12.41 39.32
N ASN A 576 -20.68 11.66 40.39
CA ASN A 576 -19.59 10.98 41.08
C ASN A 576 -19.01 9.84 40.23
N THR A 577 -19.87 9.03 39.60
CA THR A 577 -19.46 7.91 38.75
C THR A 577 -18.73 8.38 37.48
N ILE A 578 -19.17 9.47 36.83
CA ILE A 578 -18.46 9.97 35.63
C ILE A 578 -17.10 10.59 35.97
N LYS A 579 -16.97 11.23 37.15
CA LYS A 579 -15.66 11.71 37.64
C LYS A 579 -14.70 10.55 37.87
N GLU A 580 -15.22 9.44 38.36
CA GLU A 580 -14.45 8.21 38.48
C GLU A 580 -14.03 7.68 37.11
N ALA A 581 -14.94 7.63 36.13
CA ALA A 581 -14.61 7.23 34.76
C ALA A 581 -13.46 8.07 34.17
N ILE A 582 -13.47 9.39 34.38
CA ILE A 582 -12.40 10.30 33.97
C ILE A 582 -11.06 9.93 34.62
N SER A 583 -11.08 9.59 35.92
CA SER A 583 -9.85 9.24 36.65
C SER A 583 -9.22 7.91 36.20
N VAL A 584 -10.04 6.96 35.74
CA VAL A 584 -9.60 5.64 35.26
C VAL A 584 -9.28 5.65 33.76
N ALA A 585 -9.79 6.64 33.02
CA ALA A 585 -9.64 6.75 31.58
C ALA A 585 -8.19 7.01 31.16
N LYS A 586 -7.62 6.06 30.39
CA LYS A 586 -6.35 6.24 29.67
C LYS A 586 -6.52 7.00 28.35
N GLU A 587 -7.72 6.92 27.76
CA GLU A 587 -8.09 7.51 26.47
C GLU A 587 -9.50 8.13 26.58
N ASN A 588 -9.89 8.99 25.62
CA ASN A 588 -11.23 9.61 25.55
C ASN A 588 -11.68 10.46 26.75
N GLN A 589 -10.75 10.99 27.57
CA GLN A 589 -11.08 11.87 28.71
C GLN A 589 -11.99 13.05 28.30
N GLY A 590 -11.75 13.66 27.14
CA GLY A 590 -12.57 14.77 26.64
C GLY A 590 -14.04 14.41 26.36
N TYR A 591 -14.36 13.13 26.08
CA TYR A 591 -15.76 12.67 25.97
C TYR A 591 -16.42 12.60 27.35
N TYR A 592 -15.75 12.00 28.33
CA TYR A 592 -16.28 11.89 29.70
C TYR A 592 -16.42 13.27 30.38
N GLU A 593 -15.53 14.21 30.09
CA GLU A 593 -15.67 15.60 30.54
C GLU A 593 -16.91 16.29 29.94
N LYS A 594 -17.27 16.00 28.68
CA LYS A 594 -18.51 16.49 28.08
C LYS A 594 -19.74 15.86 28.76
N GLN A 595 -19.70 14.57 29.08
CA GLN A 595 -20.77 13.90 29.85
C GLN A 595 -20.92 14.51 31.24
N LEU A 596 -19.82 14.78 31.94
CA LEU A 596 -19.85 15.48 33.22
C LEU A 596 -20.51 16.87 33.10
N LYS A 597 -20.19 17.64 32.05
CA LYS A 597 -20.85 18.93 31.79
C LYS A 597 -22.34 18.77 31.55
N LYS A 598 -22.77 17.76 30.78
CA LYS A 598 -24.19 17.43 30.57
C LYS A 598 -24.90 17.19 31.90
N PHE A 599 -24.37 16.30 32.74
CA PHE A 599 -24.98 15.97 34.03
C PHE A 599 -25.03 17.16 35.01
N LEU A 600 -24.08 18.10 34.91
CA LEU A 600 -24.10 19.34 35.71
C LEU A 600 -25.03 20.42 35.13
N SER A 601 -25.19 20.49 33.81
CA SER A 601 -25.99 21.53 33.15
C SER A 601 -27.50 21.37 33.33
N SER A 602 -27.97 20.14 33.49
CA SER A 602 -29.39 19.82 33.69
C SER A 602 -29.93 20.23 35.06
N ASP A 603 -29.05 20.58 36.00
CA ASP A 603 -29.40 21.13 37.32
C ASP A 603 -29.99 22.56 37.22
N LYS A 604 -29.92 23.21 36.05
CA LYS A 604 -30.44 24.57 35.82
C LYS A 604 -31.74 24.62 35.02
N GLY A 605 -32.47 23.51 34.93
CA GLY A 605 -33.48 23.28 33.88
C GLY A 605 -34.96 23.23 34.25
N GLU A 606 -35.42 23.79 35.38
CA GLU A 606 -36.85 24.15 35.58
C GLU A 606 -37.07 25.67 35.64
N GLY A 607 -36.12 26.47 35.17
CA GLY A 607 -36.31 27.92 35.05
C GLY A 607 -35.37 28.56 34.05
N GLY A 608 -35.84 28.76 32.81
CA GLY A 608 -35.25 29.75 31.90
C GLY A 608 -34.95 29.26 30.49
N LEU A 609 -35.93 29.48 29.61
CA LEU A 609 -35.88 29.63 28.17
C LEU A 609 -34.54 30.04 27.49
N SER A 610 -34.35 29.43 26.30
CA SER A 610 -34.02 30.07 25.00
C SER A 610 -32.56 30.32 24.60
N CYS A 611 -32.19 29.67 23.47
CA CYS A 611 -31.29 30.07 22.35
C CYS A 611 -29.90 30.64 22.69
N TYR A 612 -28.78 30.14 22.14
CA TYR A 612 -28.43 29.87 20.74
C TYR A 612 -27.31 28.83 20.65
#